data_AF-A0A2V7JKI6-F1
#
_entry.id   AF-A0A2V7JKI6-F1
#
_cell.length_a   1.000
_cell.length_b   1.000
_cell.length_c   1.000
_cell.angle_alpha   90.00
_cell.angle_beta   90.00
_cell.angle_gamma   90.00
#
_symmetry.space_group_name_H-M   'P 1'
#
loop_
_entity.id
_entity.type
_entity.pdbx_description
1 polymer ?
#
loop_
_entity_poly.entity_id
_entity_poly.type
_entity_poly.pdbx_seq_one_letter_code
_entity_poly.pdbx_strand_id
1 'polypeptide(L)'
;MNGQRMAAYGAMGGAALGGFTWVVVAGALIHDPAIWASGAVLALAIWWGGARAMLRYPTRVLAVIGIVVLGVVLIDAAFLAVVLPRLPKEDAGLYFGTSPTAFRAIRPWLWIAGVAGPAVALWSLWRARKQP
;
A
#
# COMPACT_ATOMS: atom_id res chain seq x y z
N MET A 1 9.36 -25.59 -6.66
CA MET A 1 9.95 -24.23 -6.70
C MET A 1 9.04 -23.14 -7.30
N ASN A 2 8.00 -23.47 -8.09
CA ASN A 2 7.15 -22.44 -8.75
C ASN A 2 6.06 -21.83 -7.84
N GLY A 3 5.46 -22.62 -6.93
CA GLY A 3 4.36 -22.15 -6.08
C GLY A 3 4.73 -21.01 -5.13
N GLN A 4 5.92 -21.05 -4.53
CA GLN A 4 6.39 -20.01 -3.61
C GLN A 4 6.65 -18.66 -4.31
N ARG A 5 7.15 -18.70 -5.56
CA ARG A 5 7.30 -17.50 -6.39
C ARG A 5 5.94 -16.91 -6.76
N MET A 6 5.01 -17.74 -7.21
CA MET A 6 3.64 -17.29 -7.52
C MET A 6 2.96 -16.67 -6.30
N ALA A 7 3.09 -17.28 -5.11
CA ALA A 7 2.54 -16.73 -3.88
C ALA A 7 3.14 -15.38 -3.51
N ALA A 8 4.48 -15.22 -3.61
CA ALA A 8 5.15 -13.97 -3.28
C ALA A 8 4.77 -12.82 -4.23
N TYR A 9 4.83 -13.06 -5.55
CA TYR A 9 4.43 -12.06 -6.54
C TYR A 9 2.93 -11.79 -6.53
N GLY A 10 2.09 -12.79 -6.24
CA GLY A 10 0.64 -12.62 -6.10
C GLY A 10 0.28 -11.79 -4.88
N ALA A 11 0.84 -12.09 -3.71
CA ALA A 11 0.60 -11.34 -2.48
C ALA A 11 1.01 -9.86 -2.62
N MET A 12 2.18 -9.62 -3.20
CA MET A 12 2.67 -8.26 -3.42
C MET A 12 1.93 -7.55 -4.57
N GLY A 13 1.39 -8.30 -5.53
CA GLY A 13 0.54 -7.77 -6.57
C GLY A 13 -0.77 -7.22 -5.99
N GLY A 14 -1.37 -7.95 -5.04
CA GLY A 14 -2.52 -7.46 -4.29
C GLY A 14 -2.21 -6.20 -3.48
N ALA A 15 -1.07 -6.14 -2.81
CA ALA A 15 -0.65 -4.96 -2.06
C ALA A 15 -0.40 -3.74 -2.97
N ALA A 16 0.27 -3.94 -4.11
CA ALA A 16 0.56 -2.87 -5.07
C ALA A 16 -0.70 -2.34 -5.74
N LEU A 17 -1.57 -3.24 -6.25
CA LEU A 17 -2.82 -2.84 -6.88
C LEU A 17 -3.78 -2.22 -5.85
N GLY A 18 -3.97 -2.86 -4.70
CA GLY A 18 -4.87 -2.35 -3.65
C GLY A 18 -4.42 -0.99 -3.08
N GLY A 19 -3.11 -0.80 -2.87
CA GLY A 19 -2.57 0.45 -2.32
C GLY A 19 -2.55 1.61 -3.31
N PHE A 20 -2.15 1.38 -4.56
CA PHE A 20 -1.84 2.48 -5.49
C PHE A 20 -2.87 2.73 -6.58
N THR A 21 -3.88 1.87 -6.76
CA THR A 21 -4.91 2.09 -7.80
C THR A 21 -5.58 3.45 -7.64
N TRP A 22 -5.93 3.84 -6.42
CA TRP A 22 -6.59 5.13 -6.17
C TRP A 22 -5.66 6.31 -6.51
N VAL A 23 -4.35 6.21 -6.26
CA VAL A 23 -3.37 7.26 -6.59
C VAL A 23 -3.31 7.49 -8.10
N VAL A 24 -3.25 6.41 -8.86
CA VAL A 24 -3.20 6.46 -10.34
C VAL A 24 -4.48 7.06 -10.89
N VAL A 25 -5.64 6.60 -10.41
CA VAL A 25 -6.95 7.12 -10.82
C VAL A 25 -7.10 8.59 -10.43
N ALA A 26 -6.73 8.97 -9.21
CA ALA A 26 -6.81 10.35 -8.75
C ALA A 26 -5.89 11.28 -9.56
N GLY A 27 -4.65 10.87 -9.84
CA GLY A 27 -3.72 11.60 -10.69
C GLY A 27 -4.22 11.80 -12.12
N ALA A 28 -4.86 10.78 -12.69
CA ALA A 28 -5.48 10.88 -14.01
C ALA A 28 -6.68 11.87 -14.01
N LEU A 29 -7.51 11.84 -12.96
CA LEU A 29 -8.68 12.72 -12.81
C LEU A 29 -8.30 14.19 -12.66
N ILE A 30 -7.23 14.49 -11.93
CA ILE A 30 -6.72 15.88 -11.78
C ILE A 30 -5.77 16.29 -12.91
N HIS A 31 -5.62 15.43 -13.94
CA HIS A 31 -4.72 15.62 -15.07
C HIS A 31 -3.26 15.95 -14.67
N ASP A 32 -2.79 15.41 -13.54
CA ASP A 32 -1.41 15.61 -13.06
C ASP A 32 -0.55 14.38 -13.39
N PRO A 33 0.32 14.47 -14.42
CA PRO A 33 1.13 13.35 -14.85
C PRO A 33 2.16 12.90 -13.82
N ALA A 34 2.61 13.80 -12.94
CA ALA A 34 3.56 13.44 -11.92
C ALA A 34 2.93 12.49 -10.89
N ILE A 35 1.65 12.70 -10.55
CA ILE A 35 0.95 11.92 -9.52
C ILE A 35 0.63 10.52 -10.00
N TRP A 36 0.04 10.35 -11.20
CA TRP A 36 -0.28 9.00 -11.65
C TRP A 36 0.97 8.20 -12.04
N ALA A 37 1.99 8.84 -12.63
CA ALA A 37 3.24 8.17 -12.97
C ALA A 37 4.02 7.73 -11.73
N SER A 38 4.11 8.58 -10.70
CA SER A 38 4.77 8.22 -9.44
C SER A 38 4.03 7.10 -8.70
N GLY A 39 2.69 7.12 -8.68
CA GLY A 39 1.87 6.02 -8.15
C GLY A 39 2.15 4.69 -8.87
N ALA A 40 2.22 4.69 -10.21
CA ALA A 40 2.53 3.49 -10.99
C ALA A 40 3.96 2.96 -10.72
N VAL A 41 4.95 3.86 -10.63
CA VAL A 41 6.34 3.49 -10.31
C VAL A 41 6.44 2.89 -8.91
N LEU A 42 5.77 3.47 -7.92
CA LEU A 42 5.75 2.97 -6.55
C LEU A 42 5.03 1.62 -6.43
N ALA A 43 3.94 1.42 -7.18
CA ALA A 43 3.26 0.13 -7.27
C ALA A 43 4.21 -0.96 -7.80
N LEU A 44 4.95 -0.68 -8.88
CA LEU A 44 5.95 -1.60 -9.42
C LEU A 44 7.10 -1.87 -8.43
N ALA A 45 7.57 -0.84 -7.73
CA ALA A 45 8.61 -0.98 -6.71
C ALA A 45 8.17 -1.86 -5.54
N ILE A 46 6.94 -1.69 -5.05
CA ILE A 46 6.35 -2.50 -3.98
C ILE A 46 6.14 -3.94 -4.46
N TRP A 47 5.58 -4.13 -5.66
CA TRP A 47 5.36 -5.44 -6.22
C TRP A 47 6.66 -6.23 -6.37
N TRP A 48 7.64 -5.66 -7.06
CA TRP A 48 8.90 -6.31 -7.36
C TRP A 48 9.81 -6.43 -6.12
N GLY A 49 9.98 -5.32 -5.40
CA GLY A 49 10.83 -5.24 -4.22
C GLY A 49 10.30 -6.08 -3.07
N GLY A 50 8.99 -6.01 -2.79
CA GLY A 50 8.33 -6.82 -1.79
C GLY A 50 8.39 -8.31 -2.11
N ALA A 51 8.18 -8.69 -3.39
CA ALA A 51 8.23 -10.10 -3.78
C ALA A 51 9.65 -10.66 -3.67
N ARG A 52 10.66 -9.89 -4.08
CA ARG A 52 12.07 -10.26 -3.86
C ARG A 52 12.43 -10.36 -2.39
N ALA A 53 11.93 -9.46 -1.55
CA ALA A 53 12.17 -9.50 -0.10
C ALA A 53 11.53 -10.75 0.53
N MET A 54 10.30 -11.11 0.15
CA MET A 54 9.66 -12.36 0.59
C MET A 54 10.44 -13.61 0.16
N LEU A 55 10.97 -13.62 -1.07
CA LEU A 55 11.76 -14.74 -1.57
C LEU A 55 13.14 -14.83 -0.91
N ARG A 56 13.75 -13.69 -0.56
CA ARG A 56 15.05 -13.63 0.13
C ARG A 56 14.95 -13.97 1.61
N TYR A 57 13.83 -13.63 2.26
CA TYR A 57 13.60 -13.85 3.68
C TYR A 57 12.34 -14.72 3.93
N PRO A 58 12.33 -16.00 3.51
CA PRO A 58 11.15 -16.87 3.59
C PRO A 58 10.72 -17.18 5.02
N THR A 59 11.59 -17.03 6.02
CA THR A 59 11.26 -17.20 7.44
C THR A 59 10.68 -15.94 8.08
N ARG A 60 10.72 -14.79 7.38
CA ARG A 60 10.29 -13.48 7.90
C ARG A 60 9.17 -12.84 7.06
N VAL A 61 8.33 -13.67 6.45
CA VAL A 61 7.24 -13.23 5.56
C VAL A 61 6.34 -12.19 6.22
N LEU A 62 5.96 -12.39 7.49
CA LEU A 62 5.13 -11.44 8.24
C LEU A 62 5.81 -10.08 8.44
N ALA A 63 7.11 -10.06 8.72
CA ALA A 63 7.86 -8.81 8.85
C ALA A 63 7.92 -8.07 7.52
N VAL A 64 8.15 -8.78 6.40
CA VAL A 64 8.16 -8.17 5.06
C VAL A 64 6.79 -7.56 4.73
N ILE A 65 5.69 -8.29 4.98
CA ILE A 65 4.34 -7.77 4.78
C ILE A 65 4.09 -6.54 5.66
N GLY A 66 4.43 -6.60 6.94
CA GLY A 66 4.24 -5.48 7.87
C GLY A 66 4.98 -4.21 7.43
N ILE A 67 6.23 -4.35 6.97
CA ILE A 67 7.02 -3.24 6.43
C ILE A 67 6.40 -2.68 5.14
N VAL A 68 5.96 -3.56 4.23
CA VAL A 68 5.31 -3.15 2.98
C VAL A 68 4.02 -2.39 3.27
N VAL A 69 3.16 -2.92 4.14
CA VAL A 69 1.91 -2.25 4.53
C VAL A 69 2.19 -0.89 5.16
N LEU A 70 3.15 -0.80 6.08
CA LEU A 70 3.55 0.47 6.68
C LEU A 70 4.03 1.47 5.62
N GLY A 71 4.86 1.01 4.68
CA GLY A 71 5.35 1.83 3.58
C GLY A 71 4.22 2.36 2.70
N VAL A 72 3.30 1.49 2.28
CA VAL A 72 2.12 1.87 1.49
C VAL A 72 1.28 2.91 2.22
N VAL A 73 0.97 2.69 3.50
CA VAL A 73 0.15 3.63 4.30
C VAL A 73 0.82 5.01 4.41
N LEU A 74 2.14 5.06 4.65
CA LEU A 74 2.86 6.34 4.74
C LEU A 74 2.91 7.07 3.40
N ILE A 75 3.11 6.32 2.31
CA ILE A 75 3.11 6.87 0.95
C ILE A 75 1.71 7.39 0.60
N ASP A 76 0.67 6.62 0.87
CA ASP A 76 -0.72 7.01 0.62
C ASP A 76 -1.08 8.27 1.42
N ALA A 77 -0.65 8.37 2.68
CA ALA A 77 -0.83 9.57 3.47
C ALA A 77 -0.17 10.81 2.85
N ALA A 78 1.03 10.65 2.27
CA ALA A 78 1.73 11.72 1.56
C ALA A 78 0.98 12.12 0.28
N PHE A 79 0.52 11.15 -0.53
CA PHE A 79 -0.30 11.44 -1.71
C PHE A 79 -1.61 12.12 -1.33
N LEU A 80 -2.28 11.67 -0.28
CA LEU A 80 -3.52 12.27 0.21
C LEU A 80 -3.31 13.74 0.58
N ALA A 81 -2.22 14.08 1.26
CA ALA A 81 -1.92 15.47 1.60
C ALA A 81 -1.76 16.37 0.35
N VAL A 82 -1.26 15.81 -0.76
CA VAL A 82 -1.04 16.53 -2.02
C VAL A 82 -2.30 16.57 -2.90
N VAL A 83 -3.04 15.45 -2.96
CA VAL A 83 -4.18 15.23 -3.87
C VAL A 83 -5.47 15.83 -3.30
N LEU A 84 -5.72 15.68 -2.00
CA LEU A 84 -6.97 16.09 -1.36
C LEU A 84 -7.35 17.58 -1.61
N PRO A 85 -6.41 18.55 -1.57
CA PRO A 85 -6.72 19.94 -1.87
C PRO A 85 -7.07 20.22 -3.34
N ARG A 86 -6.69 19.31 -4.24
CA ARG A 86 -6.81 19.46 -5.70
C ARG A 86 -8.00 18.70 -6.30
N LEU A 87 -8.67 17.87 -5.50
CA LEU A 87 -9.85 17.13 -5.95
C LEU A 87 -11.05 18.08 -6.13
N PRO A 88 -11.84 17.91 -7.19
CA PRO A 88 -13.08 18.65 -7.38
C PRO A 88 -14.00 18.53 -6.15
N LYS A 89 -14.64 19.63 -5.74
CA LYS A 89 -15.59 19.64 -4.61
C LYS A 89 -16.90 18.91 -4.91
N GLU A 90 -17.22 18.75 -6.19
CA GLU A 90 -18.37 17.96 -6.63
C GLU A 90 -18.06 16.49 -6.40
N ASP A 91 -19.03 15.73 -5.88
CA ASP A 91 -18.94 14.31 -5.51
C ASP A 91 -18.65 13.42 -6.73
N ALA A 92 -17.45 13.55 -7.29
CA ALA A 92 -16.93 12.73 -8.37
C ALA A 92 -16.62 11.35 -7.78
N GLY A 93 -17.66 10.51 -7.73
CA GLY A 93 -17.57 9.08 -7.61
C GLY A 93 -17.21 8.57 -6.22
N LEU A 94 -18.24 8.40 -5.38
CA LEU A 94 -18.26 7.41 -4.28
C LEU A 94 -17.69 6.04 -4.71
N TYR A 95 -17.77 5.72 -6.01
CA TYR A 95 -17.33 4.46 -6.60
C TYR A 95 -15.81 4.28 -6.73
N PHE A 96 -15.01 5.37 -6.70
CA PHE A 96 -13.56 5.29 -6.95
C PHE A 96 -12.70 5.79 -5.79
N GLY A 97 -13.29 6.16 -4.65
CA GLY A 97 -12.54 6.65 -3.49
C GLY A 97 -12.00 8.08 -3.67
N THR A 98 -12.48 8.80 -4.68
CA THR A 98 -11.97 10.11 -5.11
C THR A 98 -12.82 11.28 -4.61
N SER A 99 -13.64 11.07 -3.58
CA SER A 99 -14.44 12.12 -2.94
C SER A 99 -14.02 12.36 -1.49
N PRO A 100 -14.15 13.61 -0.97
CA PRO A 100 -13.87 13.92 0.44
C PRO A 100 -14.71 13.08 1.43
N THR A 101 -15.90 12.67 1.02
CA THR A 101 -16.83 11.80 1.77
C THR A 101 -16.35 10.36 1.84
N ALA A 102 -15.89 9.77 0.73
CA ALA A 102 -15.26 8.45 0.71
C ALA A 102 -13.99 8.43 1.59
N PHE A 103 -13.24 9.54 1.59
CA PHE A 103 -12.05 9.67 2.42
C PHE A 103 -12.37 9.63 3.93
N ARG A 104 -13.45 10.28 4.40
CA ARG A 104 -13.87 10.17 5.81
C ARG A 104 -14.18 8.72 6.21
N ALA A 105 -14.77 7.94 5.31
CA ALA A 105 -15.09 6.54 5.56
C ALA A 105 -13.85 5.63 5.57
N ILE A 106 -12.85 5.91 4.74
CA ILE A 106 -11.59 5.14 4.64
C ILE A 106 -10.58 5.50 5.73
N ARG A 107 -10.61 6.74 6.24
CA ARG A 107 -9.70 7.23 7.27
C ARG A 107 -9.51 6.30 8.48
N PRO A 108 -10.56 5.74 9.12
CA PRO A 108 -10.37 4.78 10.22
C PRO A 108 -9.66 3.49 9.78
N TRP A 109 -9.89 3.01 8.56
CA TRP A 109 -9.19 1.84 8.02
C TRP A 109 -7.71 2.09 7.74
N LEU A 110 -7.36 3.31 7.31
CA LEU A 110 -5.96 3.72 7.18
C LEU A 110 -5.24 3.75 8.53
N TRP A 111 -5.91 4.19 9.60
CA TRP A 111 -5.37 4.10 10.96
C TRP A 111 -5.18 2.66 11.41
N ILE A 112 -6.18 1.80 11.17
CA ILE A 112 -6.09 0.38 11.50
C ILE A 112 -4.92 -0.26 10.75
N ALA A 113 -4.77 -0.01 9.45
CA ALA A 113 -3.65 -0.51 8.64
C ALA A 113 -2.31 0.04 9.11
N GLY A 114 -2.25 1.33 9.46
CA GLY A 114 -1.07 2.01 9.99
C GLY A 114 -0.62 1.50 11.36
N VAL A 115 -1.52 0.93 12.17
CA VAL A 115 -1.20 0.29 13.46
C VAL A 115 -0.90 -1.20 13.28
N ALA A 116 -1.68 -1.89 12.43
CA ALA A 116 -1.55 -3.32 12.18
C ALA A 116 -0.22 -3.68 11.50
N GLY A 117 0.25 -2.88 10.54
CA GLY A 117 1.54 -3.10 9.85
C GLY A 117 2.73 -3.16 10.83
N PRO A 118 2.95 -2.11 11.65
CA PRO A 118 3.97 -2.11 12.71
C PRO A 118 3.76 -3.23 13.73
N ALA A 119 2.53 -3.49 14.17
CA ALA A 119 2.24 -4.52 15.15
C ALA A 119 2.63 -5.92 14.64
N VAL A 120 2.30 -6.25 13.38
CA VAL A 120 2.67 -7.52 12.75
C VAL A 120 4.19 -7.62 12.55
N ALA A 121 4.85 -6.53 12.15
CA ALA A 121 6.31 -6.50 12.02
C ALA A 121 7.01 -6.72 13.36
N LEU A 122 6.60 -6.00 14.41
CA LEU A 122 7.13 -6.11 15.77
C LEU A 122 6.88 -7.51 16.35
N TRP A 123 5.68 -8.06 16.17
CA TRP A 123 5.34 -9.42 16.58
C TRP A 123 6.24 -10.46 15.92
N SER A 124 6.48 -10.33 14.61
CA SER A 124 7.38 -11.23 13.87
C SER A 124 8.81 -11.16 14.40
N LEU A 125 9.31 -9.95 14.71
CA LEU A 125 10.64 -9.75 15.28
C LEU A 125 10.74 -10.33 16.70
N TRP A 126 9.72 -10.14 17.52
CA TRP A 126 9.66 -10.69 18.88
C TRP A 126 9.62 -12.22 18.89
N ARG A 127 8.80 -12.84 18.02
CA ARG A 127 8.75 -14.31 17.90
C ARG A 127 10.10 -14.88 17.47
N ALA A 128 10.79 -14.22 16.54
CA ALA A 128 12.11 -14.63 16.08
C ALA A 128 13.21 -14.55 17.18
N ARG A 129 13.00 -13.77 18.24
CA ARG A 129 13.91 -13.75 19.41
C ARG A 129 13.64 -14.89 20.40
N LYS A 130 12.47 -15.54 20.34
CA LYS A 130 12.04 -16.57 21.30
C LYS A 130 12.24 -18.00 20.79
N GLN A 131 12.57 -18.18 19.51
CA GLN A 131 12.92 -19.47 18.94
C GLN A 131 14.45 -19.49 18.78
N PRO A 132 15.20 -20.26 19.60
CA PRO A 132 16.66 -20.36 19.52
C PRO A 132 17.13 -20.99 18.21
#